data_AF-A0AA88D0A8-F1
#
_entry.id   AF-A0AA88D0A8-F1
#
_cell.length_a   1.000
_cell.length_b   1.000
_cell.length_c   1.000
_cell.angle_alpha   90.00
_cell.angle_beta   90.00
_cell.angle_gamma   90.00
#
_symmetry.space_group_name_H-M   'P 1'
#
loop_
_entity.id
_entity.type
_entity.pdbx_description
1 polymer ?
#
loop_
_entity_poly.entity_id
_entity_poly.type
_entity_poly.pdbx_seq_one_letter_code
_entity_poly.pdbx_strand_id
1 'polypeptide(L)'
;MESDAVNVISAIKYGSLMAVEGPVVEDIWSLLTRVGCEHCTSVTRHGNRVAHCLANLVCFNDVSISGCTFSFRAISPFVSVDIAA
;
A
#
# COMPACT_ATOMS: atom_id res chain seq x y z
N MET A 1 -7.04 1.34 -8.04
CA MET A 1 -5.86 1.15 -7.15
C MET A 1 -4.60 1.15 -8.00
N GLU A 2 -3.47 1.65 -7.51
CA GLU A 2 -2.16 1.60 -8.19
C GLU A 2 -1.17 0.78 -7.35
N SER A 3 -0.35 -0.05 -7.98
CA SER A 3 0.69 -0.83 -7.30
C SER A 3 1.85 -1.16 -8.24
N ASP A 4 3.06 -1.32 -7.69
CA ASP A 4 4.22 -1.85 -8.42
C ASP A 4 4.46 -3.35 -8.15
N ALA A 5 3.61 -3.98 -7.33
CA ALA A 5 3.67 -5.41 -7.02
C ALA A 5 2.97 -6.24 -8.11
N VAL A 6 3.72 -6.62 -9.15
CA VAL A 6 3.20 -7.33 -10.34
C VAL A 6 2.55 -8.68 -9.99
N ASN A 7 3.06 -9.39 -8.98
CA ASN A 7 2.49 -10.65 -8.51
C ASN A 7 1.07 -10.43 -7.95
N VAL A 8 0.89 -9.43 -7.07
CA VAL A 8 -0.40 -9.09 -6.48
C VAL A 8 -1.39 -8.62 -7.55
N ILE A 9 -0.94 -7.76 -8.48
CA ILE A 9 -1.78 -7.30 -9.59
C ILE A 9 -2.26 -8.47 -10.44
N SER A 10 -1.35 -9.40 -10.77
CA SER A 10 -1.68 -10.58 -11.59
C SER A 10 -2.64 -11.51 -10.84
N ALA A 11 -2.45 -11.69 -9.54
CA ALA A 11 -3.32 -12.50 -8.69
C ALA A 11 -4.75 -11.93 -8.64
N ILE A 12 -4.88 -10.61 -8.48
CA ILE A 12 -6.17 -9.89 -8.51
C ILE A 12 -6.83 -9.98 -9.89
N LYS A 13 -6.06 -9.79 -10.98
CA LYS A 13 -6.61 -9.78 -12.35
C LYS A 13 -7.05 -11.15 -12.85
N TYR A 14 -6.26 -12.18 -12.55
CA TYR A 14 -6.41 -13.51 -13.17
C TYR A 14 -6.86 -14.59 -12.18
N GLY A 15 -7.03 -14.26 -10.90
CA GLY A 15 -7.36 -15.24 -9.86
C GLY A 15 -6.24 -16.25 -9.60
N SER A 16 -5.01 -15.95 -10.02
CA SER A 16 -3.86 -16.84 -9.88
C SER A 16 -3.19 -16.63 -8.53
N LEU A 17 -3.62 -17.42 -7.53
CA LEU A 17 -3.12 -17.34 -6.16
C LEU A 17 -1.97 -18.32 -5.96
N MET A 18 -0.82 -17.84 -5.47
CA MET A 18 0.17 -18.73 -4.87
C MET A 18 -0.33 -19.17 -3.49
N ALA A 19 -0.04 -20.41 -3.09
CA ALA A 19 -0.58 -21.01 -1.87
C ALA A 19 -0.31 -20.20 -0.58
N VAL A 20 0.77 -19.41 -0.54
CA VAL A 20 1.14 -18.58 0.63
C VAL A 20 0.43 -17.22 0.63
N GLU A 21 0.10 -16.67 -0.53
CA GLU A 21 -0.47 -15.32 -0.67
C GLU A 21 -2.01 -15.36 -0.81
N GLY A 22 -2.59 -16.55 -1.04
CA GLY A 22 -4.02 -16.76 -1.33
C GLY A 22 -4.96 -16.04 -0.36
N PRO A 23 -4.89 -16.29 0.96
CA PRO A 23 -5.79 -15.66 1.92
C PRO A 23 -5.70 -14.12 1.93
N VAL A 24 -4.49 -13.58 1.83
CA VAL A 24 -4.28 -12.12 1.83
C VAL A 24 -4.82 -11.49 0.55
N VAL A 25 -4.66 -12.15 -0.61
CA VAL A 25 -5.19 -11.64 -1.87
C VAL A 25 -6.72 -11.72 -1.91
N GLU A 26 -7.34 -12.75 -1.32
CA GLU A 26 -8.79 -12.84 -1.17
C GLU A 26 -9.35 -11.70 -0.31
N ASP A 27 -8.70 -11.39 0.81
CA ASP A 27 -9.07 -10.26 1.66
C ASP A 27 -8.97 -8.93 0.92
N ILE A 28 -7.87 -8.72 0.17
CA ILE A 28 -7.68 -7.54 -0.69
C ILE A 28 -8.79 -7.46 -1.73
N TRP A 29 -9.11 -8.56 -2.42
CA TRP A 29 -10.18 -8.62 -3.41
C TRP A 29 -11.54 -8.23 -2.82
N SER A 30 -11.89 -8.84 -1.68
CA SER A 30 -13.13 -8.56 -0.95
C SER A 30 -13.24 -7.08 -0.56
N LEU A 31 -12.16 -6.50 -0.03
CA LEU A 31 -12.11 -5.07 0.29
C LEU A 31 -12.28 -4.19 -0.94
N LEU A 32 -11.60 -4.52 -2.04
CA LEU A 32 -11.68 -3.80 -3.31
C LEU A 32 -13.09 -3.81 -3.89
N THR A 33 -13.78 -4.97 -3.88
CA THR A 33 -15.18 -5.08 -4.29
C THR A 33 -16.08 -4.19 -3.44
N ARG A 34 -15.88 -4.16 -2.11
CA ARG A 34 -16.70 -3.36 -1.18
C ARG A 34 -16.55 -1.86 -1.39
N VAL A 35 -15.38 -1.39 -1.81
CA VAL A 35 -15.13 0.03 -2.11
C VAL A 35 -15.38 0.39 -3.58
N GLY A 36 -15.90 -0.54 -4.39
CA GLY A 36 -16.17 -0.32 -5.81
C GLY A 36 -14.91 -0.11 -6.65
N CYS A 37 -13.75 -0.56 -6.18
CA CYS A 37 -12.48 -0.41 -6.87
C CYS A 37 -12.09 -1.73 -7.53
N GLU A 38 -12.72 -2.04 -8.65
CA GLU A 38 -12.58 -3.35 -9.30
C GLU A 38 -11.25 -3.54 -10.03
N HIS A 39 -10.42 -2.50 -10.15
CA HIS A 39 -9.25 -2.50 -11.03
C HIS A 39 -7.99 -2.01 -10.32
N CYS A 40 -6.90 -2.76 -10.53
CA CYS A 40 -5.56 -2.38 -10.13
C CYS A 40 -4.69 -2.10 -11.37
N THR A 41 -4.10 -0.92 -11.44
CA THR A 41 -3.14 -0.50 -12.46
C THR A 41 -1.71 -0.73 -11.98
N SER A 42 -0.87 -1.19 -12.90
CA SER A 42 0.57 -1.33 -12.65
C SER A 42 1.24 0.03 -12.79
N VAL A 43 2.07 0.40 -11.81
CA VAL A 43 2.94 1.57 -11.84
C VAL A 43 4.39 1.15 -11.64
N THR A 44 5.33 2.00 -12.04
CA THR A 44 6.74 1.74 -11.76
C THR A 44 7.03 1.91 -10.28
N ARG A 45 8.07 1.26 -9.77
CA ARG A 45 8.54 1.45 -8.39
C ARG A 45 8.83 2.90 -8.04
N HIS A 46 9.32 3.67 -9.01
CA HIS A 46 9.54 5.11 -8.85
C HIS A 46 8.21 5.88 -8.72
N GLY A 47 7.20 5.50 -9.50
CA GLY A 47 5.83 6.03 -9.36
C GLY A 47 5.20 5.70 -8.01
N ASN A 48 5.55 4.56 -7.41
CA ASN A 48 5.09 4.14 -6.08
C ASN A 48 6.04 4.52 -4.93
N ARG A 49 6.92 5.53 -5.12
CA ARG A 49 8.00 5.84 -4.16
C ARG A 49 7.50 6.20 -2.77
N VAL A 50 6.39 6.92 -2.64
CA VAL A 50 5.84 7.31 -1.34
C VAL A 50 5.45 6.08 -0.51
N ALA A 51 4.75 5.11 -1.11
CA ALA A 51 4.38 3.88 -0.43
C ALA A 51 5.61 3.08 0.00
N HIS A 52 6.66 3.00 -0.84
CA HIS A 52 7.93 2.37 -0.48
C HIS A 52 8.61 3.07 0.71
N CYS A 53 8.65 4.40 0.72
CA CYS A 53 9.23 5.15 1.82
C CYS A 53 8.48 4.89 3.14
N LEU A 54 7.15 4.86 3.10
CA LEU A 54 6.31 4.57 4.27
C LEU A 54 6.48 3.11 4.75
N ALA A 55 6.45 2.14 3.84
CA ALA A 55 6.67 0.74 4.16
C ALA A 55 8.05 0.52 4.81
N ASN A 56 9.10 1.13 4.24
CA ASN A 56 10.43 1.07 4.82
C ASN A 56 10.48 1.71 6.22
N LEU A 57 9.84 2.86 6.41
CA LEU A 57 9.80 3.51 7.73
C LEU A 57 9.20 2.59 8.80
N VAL A 58 8.14 1.86 8.47
CA VAL A 58 7.49 0.87 9.36
C VAL A 58 8.32 -0.40 9.51
N CYS A 59 9.06 -0.84 8.48
CA CYS A 59 9.96 -1.99 8.63
C CYS A 59 11.17 -1.68 9.53
N PHE A 60 11.65 -0.44 9.54
CA PHE A 60 12.84 -0.04 10.33
C PHE A 60 12.51 0.47 11.72
N ASN A 61 11.26 0.86 11.98
CA ASN A 61 10.79 1.23 13.31
C ASN A 61 9.75 0.19 13.73
N ASP A 62 9.97 -0.50 14.84
CA ASP A 62 9.03 -1.44 15.46
C ASP A 62 7.76 -0.70 15.93
N VAL A 63 6.99 -0.15 15.00
CA VAL A 63 5.78 0.60 15.26
C VAL A 63 4.66 -0.42 15.35
N SER A 64 4.50 -0.98 16.54
CA SER A 64 3.22 -1.60 16.89
C SER A 64 2.14 -0.51 16.77
N ILE A 65 1.25 -0.65 15.79
CA ILE A 65 0.12 0.27 15.58
C ILE A 65 -0.93 -0.04 16.64
N SER A 66 -0.62 0.28 17.89
CA SER A 66 -1.56 0.31 19.01
C SER A 66 -1.69 1.76 19.46
N GLY A 67 -2.45 2.56 18.71
CA GLY A 67 -3.06 3.79 19.24
C GLY A 67 -2.26 5.10 19.21
N CYS A 68 -1.40 5.36 18.22
CA CYS A 68 -0.69 6.64 18.13
C CYS A 68 -1.11 7.48 16.91
N THR A 69 -1.64 8.68 17.18
CA THR A 69 -1.67 9.82 16.27
C THR A 69 -0.26 10.16 15.80
N PHE A 70 0.01 10.06 14.50
CA PHE A 70 1.32 10.38 13.94
C PHE A 70 1.55 11.89 13.88
N SER A 71 2.57 12.38 14.58
CA SER A 71 3.14 13.72 14.38
C SER A 71 4.25 13.63 13.33
N PHE A 72 3.98 14.14 12.13
CA PHE A 72 4.96 14.28 11.05
C PHE A 72 6.03 15.32 11.43
N ARG A 73 7.13 14.88 12.05
CA ARG A 73 8.31 15.75 12.25
C ARG A 73 9.63 15.18 11.73
N ALA A 74 9.58 14.14 10.88
CA ALA A 74 10.79 13.60 10.26
C ALA A 74 10.72 13.49 8.74
N ILE A 75 10.02 14.42 8.07
CA ILE A 75 10.20 14.63 6.62
C ILE A 75 10.88 15.98 6.40
N SER A 76 12.20 15.97 6.33
CA SER A 76 12.99 17.05 5.75
C SER A 76 13.21 16.76 4.26
N PRO A 77 13.37 17.76 3.36
CA PRO A 77 12.58 18.97 3.15
C PRO A 77 11.62 18.85 1.94
N PHE A 78 11.44 17.66 1.35
CA PHE A 78 10.79 17.51 0.04
C PHE A 78 9.28 17.27 0.05
N VAL A 79 8.64 17.30 1.22
CA VAL A 79 7.19 17.05 1.33
C VAL A 79 6.59 18.10 2.26
N SER A 80 6.39 19.31 1.72
CA SER A 80 5.38 20.20 2.26
C SER A 80 4.04 19.71 1.73
N VAL A 81 3.34 18.91 2.53
CA VAL A 81 1.90 18.66 2.31
C VAL A 81 1.19 19.53 3.33
N ASP A 82 0.80 20.72 2.88
CA ASP A 82 -0.15 21.55 3.60
C ASP A 82 -1.48 20.80 3.62
N ILE A 83 -1.86 20.26 4.78
CA ILE A 83 -3.24 19.83 5.04
C ILE A 83 -3.91 21.00 5.74
N ALA A 84 -4.57 21.85 4.95
CA ALA A 84 -5.51 22.83 5.48
C ALA A 84 -6.76 22.09 6.01
N ALA A 85 -7.11 22.36 7.25
CA ALA A 85 -8.44 22.11 7.81
C ALA A 85 -9.16 23.46 7.95
#